data_AF-A0A847LVA4-F1
#
_entry.id   AF-A0A847LVA4-F1
#
_cell.length_a   1.000
_cell.length_b   1.000
_cell.length_c   1.000
_cell.angle_alpha   90.00
_cell.angle_beta   90.00
_cell.angle_gamma   90.00
#
_symmetry.space_group_name_H-M   'P 1'
#
loop_
_entity.id
_entity.type
_entity.pdbx_description
1 polymer ?
#
loop_
_entity_poly.entity_id
_entity_poly.type
_entity_poly.pdbx_seq_one_letter_code
_entity_poly.pdbx_strand_id
1 'polypeptide(L)'
;MKVATKAYGVVEVDERQKIQFPFGLLGFEQLKDYVLLDAEQQPFYWLQSIDMERVAFILVNPFLFRPDYELDIADQELKDIGIRDPKDALVFSIVTIPADGSPMTANLQGPLVINKDAHVGKQVILMDPRWKTKHDIVAELAAARKAPC
;
A
#
# COMPACT_ATOMS: atom_id res chain seq x y z
N MET A 1 0.67 10.88 18.72
CA MET A 1 -0.02 9.85 19.55
C MET A 1 0.89 8.64 19.80
N LYS A 2 0.55 7.75 20.76
CA LYS A 2 1.26 6.47 20.98
C LYS A 2 0.50 5.32 20.32
N VAL A 3 1.18 4.49 19.55
CA VAL A 3 0.58 3.35 18.84
C VAL A 3 1.37 2.08 19.14
N ALA A 4 0.67 1.01 19.50
CA ALA A 4 1.25 -0.33 19.61
C ALA A 4 1.38 -0.94 18.20
N THR A 5 2.60 -1.35 17.84
CA THR A 5 2.92 -1.81 16.50
C THR A 5 3.44 -3.25 16.54
N LYS A 6 3.11 -4.02 15.50
CA LYS A 6 3.58 -5.39 15.35
C LYS A 6 5.11 -5.49 15.24
N ALA A 7 5.75 -4.52 14.59
CA ALA A 7 7.17 -4.57 14.25
C ALA A 7 8.07 -3.89 15.29
N TYR A 8 7.62 -2.81 15.93
CA TYR A 8 8.47 -1.92 16.72
C TYR A 8 7.99 -1.72 18.16
N GLY A 9 6.99 -2.48 18.60
CA GLY A 9 6.36 -2.26 19.90
C GLY A 9 5.62 -0.92 19.94
N VAL A 10 5.64 -0.24 21.08
CA VAL A 10 4.96 1.06 21.23
C VAL A 10 5.84 2.19 20.71
N VAL A 11 5.34 2.92 19.72
CA VAL A 11 6.06 4.06 19.11
C VAL A 11 5.24 5.35 19.23
N GLU A 12 5.93 6.49 19.24
CA GLU A 12 5.31 7.80 19.10
C GLU A 12 5.22 8.16 17.62
N VAL A 13 4.01 8.51 17.18
CA VAL A 13 3.70 8.86 15.79
C VAL A 13 3.09 10.26 15.70
N ASP A 14 3.39 10.98 14.63
CA ASP A 14 2.75 12.26 14.33
C ASP A 14 1.33 12.03 13.77
N GLU A 15 0.41 12.95 14.01
CA GLU A 15 -0.96 12.88 13.47
C GLU A 15 -0.97 12.86 11.93
N ARG A 16 0.05 13.43 11.27
CA ARG A 16 0.22 13.39 9.81
C ARG A 16 0.53 11.99 9.28
N GLN A 17 0.99 11.08 10.12
CA GLN A 17 1.24 9.68 9.74
C GLN A 17 -0.04 8.84 9.82
N LYS A 18 -1.10 9.35 10.44
CA LYS A 18 -2.38 8.67 10.54
C LYS A 18 -3.11 8.74 9.20
N ILE A 19 -3.50 7.59 8.67
CA ILE A 19 -4.30 7.47 7.46
C ILE A 19 -5.64 6.82 7.80
N GLN A 20 -6.73 7.45 7.38
CA GLN A 20 -8.06 6.89 7.53
C GLN A 20 -8.47 6.12 6.27
N PHE A 21 -8.98 4.90 6.43
CA PHE A 21 -9.62 4.11 5.39
C PHE A 21 -11.11 3.99 5.73
N PRO A 22 -12.00 4.86 5.23
CA PRO A 22 -13.41 4.91 5.65
C PRO A 22 -14.17 3.60 5.40
N PHE A 23 -13.72 2.85 4.39
CA PHE A 23 -14.25 1.54 3.97
C PHE A 23 -13.42 0.36 4.50
N GLY A 24 -12.36 0.64 5.27
CA GLY A 24 -11.35 -0.33 5.67
C GLY A 24 -10.56 -0.92 4.48
N LEU A 25 -9.91 -2.05 4.73
CA LEU A 25 -9.23 -2.85 3.71
C LEU A 25 -10.02 -4.14 3.46
N LEU A 26 -9.85 -4.78 2.30
CA LEU A 26 -10.53 -6.04 1.97
C LEU A 26 -10.17 -7.12 3.00
N GLY A 27 -11.20 -7.69 3.65
CA GLY A 27 -11.07 -8.65 4.75
C GLY A 27 -10.80 -8.01 6.12
N PHE A 28 -10.73 -6.68 6.21
CA PHE A 28 -10.51 -5.89 7.42
C PHE A 28 -11.38 -4.62 7.42
N GLU A 29 -12.62 -4.71 6.93
CA GLU A 29 -13.52 -3.56 6.69
C GLU A 29 -13.87 -2.78 7.98
N GLN A 30 -13.75 -3.43 9.14
CA GLN A 30 -13.95 -2.83 10.46
C GLN A 30 -12.77 -1.98 10.94
N LEU A 31 -11.56 -2.20 10.41
CA LEU A 31 -10.36 -1.46 10.80
C LEU A 31 -10.22 -0.26 9.89
N LYS A 32 -10.28 0.94 10.45
CA LYS A 32 -10.38 2.18 9.65
C LYS A 32 -9.24 3.15 9.89
N ASP A 33 -8.57 3.01 11.02
CA ASP A 33 -7.50 3.92 11.42
C ASP A 33 -6.17 3.18 11.36
N TYR A 34 -5.27 3.69 10.53
CA TYR A 34 -3.94 3.14 10.33
C TYR A 34 -2.87 4.22 10.49
N VAL A 35 -1.63 3.80 10.71
CA VAL A 35 -0.45 4.68 10.64
C VAL A 35 0.53 4.15 9.61
N LEU A 36 1.06 5.07 8.80
CA LEU A 36 2.10 4.78 7.82
C LEU A 36 3.47 5.07 8.44
N LEU A 37 4.30 4.04 8.53
CA LEU A 37 5.62 4.08 9.15
C LEU A 37 6.67 3.62 8.13
N ASP A 38 7.85 4.23 8.14
CA ASP A 38 8.99 3.70 7.40
C ASP A 38 9.38 2.33 7.97
N ALA A 39 9.67 1.37 7.09
CA ALA A 39 10.34 0.16 7.52
C ALA A 39 11.85 0.41 7.60
N GLU A 40 12.51 -0.25 8.55
CA GLU A 40 13.98 -0.29 8.64
C GLU A 40 14.60 -0.79 7.33
N GLN A 41 13.94 -1.75 6.68
CA GLN A 41 14.34 -2.25 5.37
C GLN A 41 13.70 -1.37 4.28
N GLN A 42 14.48 -0.46 3.73
CA GLN A 42 14.07 0.30 2.55
C GLN A 42 13.97 -0.63 1.31
N PRO A 43 13.05 -0.38 0.36
CA PRO A 43 12.11 0.75 0.26
C PRO A 43 10.70 0.41 0.81
N PHE A 44 10.61 -0.37 1.89
CA PHE A 44 9.33 -0.81 2.43
C PHE A 44 8.77 0.15 3.48
N TYR A 45 7.45 0.05 3.68
CA TYR A 45 6.71 0.74 4.73
C TYR A 45 5.85 -0.25 5.50
N TRP A 46 5.48 0.13 6.71
CA TRP A 46 4.42 -0.53 7.47
C TRP A 46 3.15 0.31 7.46
N LEU A 47 2.04 -0.35 7.14
CA LEU A 47 0.70 0.16 7.41
C LEU A 47 0.15 -0.57 8.63
N GLN A 48 0.27 0.06 9.80
CA GLN A 48 -0.10 -0.52 11.08
C GLN A 48 -1.52 -0.08 11.46
N SER A 49 -2.40 -1.02 11.82
CA SER A 49 -3.70 -0.69 12.38
C SER A 49 -3.55 -0.09 13.78
N ILE A 50 -4.26 1.00 14.05
CA ILE A 50 -4.34 1.60 15.40
C ILE A 50 -5.24 0.76 16.31
N ASP A 51 -6.30 0.18 15.75
CA ASP A 51 -7.31 -0.57 16.51
C ASP A 51 -6.85 -2.00 16.88
N MET A 52 -5.92 -2.57 16.12
CA MET A 52 -5.49 -3.96 16.30
C MET A 52 -4.00 -4.14 16.02
N GLU A 53 -3.20 -4.21 17.10
CA GLU A 53 -1.72 -4.33 17.05
C GLU A 53 -1.23 -5.43 16.09
N ARG A 54 -1.85 -6.62 16.11
CA ARG A 54 -1.45 -7.76 15.27
C ARG A 54 -1.69 -7.57 13.76
N VAL A 55 -2.45 -6.54 13.37
CA VAL A 55 -2.77 -6.23 11.96
C VAL A 55 -1.85 -5.14 11.47
N ALA A 56 -0.89 -5.53 10.64
CA ALA A 56 0.02 -4.64 9.95
C ALA A 56 0.36 -5.22 8.58
N PHE A 57 0.50 -4.35 7.58
CA PHE A 57 0.83 -4.72 6.21
C PHE A 57 2.17 -4.13 5.81
N ILE A 58 2.97 -4.91 5.10
CA ILE A 58 4.17 -4.40 4.43
C ILE A 58 3.72 -3.78 3.11
N LEU A 59 4.16 -2.56 2.85
CA LEU A 59 3.86 -1.82 1.64
C LEU A 59 5.14 -1.50 0.87
N VAL A 60 5.00 -1.33 -0.44
CA VAL A 60 6.06 -0.85 -1.32
C VAL A 60 5.44 0.05 -2.40
N ASN A 61 6.21 1.04 -2.87
CA ASN A 61 5.81 1.81 -4.06
C ASN A 61 5.91 0.89 -5.31
N PRO A 62 4.81 0.62 -6.02
CA PRO A 62 4.80 -0.31 -7.16
C PRO A 62 5.67 0.16 -8.34
N PHE A 63 5.80 1.48 -8.54
CA PHE A 63 6.55 2.05 -9.65
C PHE A 63 8.06 1.77 -9.57
N LEU A 64 8.57 1.34 -8.40
CA LEU A 64 9.97 0.95 -8.22
C LEU A 64 10.32 -0.35 -8.95
N PHE A 65 9.36 -1.26 -9.12
CA PHE A 65 9.58 -2.56 -9.79
C PHE A 65 8.70 -2.77 -11.02
N ARG A 66 7.65 -1.98 -11.21
CA ARG A 66 6.86 -1.87 -12.43
C ARG A 66 6.71 -0.41 -12.85
N PRO A 67 7.71 0.17 -13.54
CA PRO A 67 7.63 1.55 -14.03
C PRO A 67 6.48 1.77 -15.02
N ASP A 68 6.03 0.71 -15.68
CA ASP A 68 4.88 0.66 -16.60
C ASP A 68 3.54 0.43 -15.87
N TYR A 69 3.53 0.45 -14.54
CA TYR A 69 2.31 0.27 -13.77
C TYR A 69 1.34 1.43 -14.03
N GLU A 70 0.10 1.08 -14.41
CA GLU A 70 -0.94 2.04 -14.77
C GLU A 70 -2.17 1.79 -13.92
N LEU A 71 -2.68 2.85 -13.30
CA LEU A 71 -3.88 2.80 -12.48
C LEU A 71 -5.05 3.42 -13.25
N ASP A 72 -5.91 2.56 -13.79
CA ASP A 72 -7.21 2.96 -14.33
C ASP A 72 -8.24 2.85 -13.21
N ILE A 73 -8.45 3.97 -12.51
CA ILE A 73 -9.33 4.06 -11.33
C ILE A 73 -10.53 4.93 -11.72
N ALA A 74 -11.73 4.44 -11.43
CA ALA A 74 -12.94 5.21 -11.68
C ALA A 74 -12.95 6.52 -10.86
N ASP A 75 -13.34 7.63 -11.51
CA ASP A 75 -13.42 8.96 -10.88
C ASP A 75 -14.17 8.97 -9.55
N GLN A 76 -15.21 8.14 -9.43
CA GLN A 76 -15.99 8.05 -8.21
C GLN A 76 -15.15 7.54 -7.02
N GLU A 77 -14.26 6.58 -7.25
CA GLU A 77 -13.39 6.04 -6.20
C GLU A 77 -12.36 7.07 -5.73
N LEU A 78 -11.84 7.88 -6.65
CA LEU A 78 -10.93 8.99 -6.31
C LEU A 78 -11.66 10.09 -5.54
N LYS A 79 -12.91 10.41 -5.93
CA LYS A 79 -13.77 11.36 -5.22
C LYS A 79 -14.08 10.91 -3.79
N ASP A 80 -14.30 9.62 -3.56
CA ASP A 80 -14.57 9.07 -2.22
C ASP A 80 -13.46 9.38 -1.21
N ILE A 81 -12.21 9.53 -1.69
CA ILE A 81 -11.03 9.87 -0.89
C ILE A 81 -10.52 11.30 -1.15
N GLY A 82 -11.32 12.12 -1.82
CA GLY A 82 -11.05 13.54 -2.02
C GLY A 82 -9.89 13.86 -2.96
N ILE A 83 -9.44 12.92 -3.79
CA ILE A 83 -8.36 13.16 -4.76
C ILE A 83 -8.94 13.87 -5.99
N ARG A 84 -8.32 14.99 -6.38
CA ARG A 84 -8.70 15.80 -7.55
C ARG A 84 -7.60 15.84 -8.61
N ASP A 85 -6.34 15.87 -8.18
CA ASP A 85 -5.17 15.75 -9.04
C ASP A 85 -4.43 14.45 -8.68
N PRO A 86 -4.09 13.60 -9.66
CA PRO A 86 -3.27 12.39 -9.43
C PRO A 86 -1.97 12.64 -8.66
N LYS A 87 -1.39 13.85 -8.73
CA LYS A 87 -0.18 14.22 -7.97
C LYS A 87 -0.36 14.25 -6.46
N ASP A 88 -1.61 14.27 -5.98
CA ASP A 88 -1.94 14.25 -4.56
C ASP A 88 -2.14 12.82 -4.04
N ALA A 89 -2.06 11.83 -4.93
CA ALA A 89 -2.11 10.42 -4.58
C ALA A 89 -0.73 9.87 -4.22
N LEU A 90 -0.66 9.18 -3.08
CA LEU A 90 0.36 8.17 -2.81
C LEU A 90 -0.21 6.81 -3.21
N VAL A 91 0.63 5.99 -3.84
CA VAL A 91 0.24 4.66 -4.31
C VAL A 91 1.16 3.62 -3.69
N PHE A 92 0.57 2.59 -3.11
CA PHE A 92 1.28 1.46 -2.51
C PHE A 92 0.68 0.12 -2.93
N SER A 93 1.52 -0.89 -3.00
CA SER A 93 1.11 -2.29 -3.12
C SER A 93 1.41 -3.04 -1.83
N ILE A 94 0.47 -3.88 -1.40
CA ILE A 94 0.67 -4.77 -0.25
C ILE A 94 1.61 -5.91 -0.66
N VAL A 95 2.62 -6.14 0.17
CA VAL A 95 3.64 -7.17 0.00
C VAL A 95 3.30 -8.38 0.86
N THR A 96 3.42 -9.56 0.27
CA THR A 96 3.36 -10.85 0.96
C THR A 96 4.76 -11.46 0.99
N ILE A 97 5.25 -11.78 2.19
CA ILE A 97 6.51 -12.51 2.41
C ILE A 97 6.15 -13.91 2.93
N PRO A 98 6.22 -14.95 2.09
CA PRO A 98 5.96 -16.33 2.49
C PRO A 98 7.04 -16.87 3.44
N ALA A 99 6.65 -17.69 4.42
CA ALA A 99 7.59 -18.32 5.36
C ALA A 99 8.31 -19.55 4.78
N ASP A 100 7.79 -20.10 3.68
CA ASP A 100 8.32 -21.29 3.00
C ASP A 100 9.50 -20.98 2.05
N GLY A 101 9.94 -19.73 2.02
CA GLY A 101 11.01 -19.26 1.15
C GLY A 101 10.58 -19.04 -0.31
N SER A 102 9.29 -19.17 -0.63
CA SER A 102 8.78 -18.77 -1.93
C SER A 102 8.93 -17.25 -2.16
N PRO A 103 8.95 -16.79 -3.41
CA PRO A 103 9.26 -15.39 -3.71
C PRO A 103 8.32 -14.41 -3.01
N MET A 104 8.89 -13.29 -2.60
CA MET A 104 8.13 -12.15 -2.11
C MET A 104 7.32 -11.55 -3.25
N THR A 105 6.02 -11.35 -3.00
CA THR A 105 5.09 -10.88 -4.04
C THR A 105 4.38 -9.60 -3.63
N ALA A 106 4.06 -8.75 -4.60
CA ALA A 106 3.22 -7.58 -4.43
C ALA A 106 1.85 -7.80 -5.09
N ASN A 107 0.80 -7.28 -4.45
CA ASN A 107 -0.53 -7.19 -5.05
C ASN A 107 -0.64 -5.90 -5.88
N LEU A 108 -0.57 -6.03 -7.20
CA LEU A 108 -0.79 -4.92 -8.15
C LEU A 108 -2.26 -4.80 -8.56
N GLN A 109 -3.08 -5.83 -8.34
CA GLN A 109 -4.51 -5.72 -8.63
C GLN A 109 -5.25 -4.88 -7.58
N GLY A 110 -4.77 -4.88 -6.34
CA GLY A 110 -5.42 -4.26 -5.19
C GLY A 110 -4.59 -3.15 -4.53
N PRO A 111 -4.19 -2.07 -5.25
CA PRO A 111 -3.35 -1.03 -4.68
C PRO A 111 -4.07 -0.24 -3.59
N LEU A 112 -3.27 0.32 -2.67
CA LEU A 112 -3.72 1.35 -1.74
C LEU A 112 -3.44 2.71 -2.37
N VAL A 113 -4.49 3.52 -2.47
CA VAL A 113 -4.42 4.89 -2.96
C VAL A 113 -4.76 5.81 -1.80
N ILE A 114 -3.85 6.72 -1.48
CA ILE A 114 -3.94 7.59 -0.31
C ILE A 114 -3.83 9.04 -0.76
N ASN A 115 -4.80 9.86 -0.36
CA ASN A 115 -4.70 11.30 -0.48
C ASN A 115 -3.71 11.84 0.56
N LYS A 116 -2.58 12.38 0.09
CA LYS A 116 -1.51 12.86 0.98
C LYS A 116 -1.91 14.09 1.79
N ASP A 117 -2.88 14.88 1.34
CA ASP A 117 -3.29 16.12 2.00
C ASP A 117 -4.44 15.88 2.98
N ALA A 118 -5.41 15.04 2.59
CA ALA A 118 -6.55 14.69 3.43
C ALA A 118 -6.24 13.53 4.40
N HIS A 119 -5.15 12.80 4.18
CA HIS A 119 -4.79 11.56 4.89
C HIS A 119 -5.91 10.51 4.87
N VAL A 120 -6.61 10.41 3.74
CA VAL A 120 -7.68 9.42 3.51
C VAL A 120 -7.26 8.47 2.41
N GLY A 121 -7.38 7.16 2.64
CA GLY A 121 -7.03 6.11 1.71
C GLY A 121 -8.18 5.18 1.35
N LYS A 122 -8.01 4.47 0.24
CA LYS A 122 -8.88 3.40 -0.23
C LYS A 122 -8.05 2.29 -0.84
N GLN A 123 -8.44 1.04 -0.59
CA GLN A 123 -7.97 -0.08 -1.38
C GLN A 123 -8.86 -0.20 -2.62
N VAL A 124 -8.26 -0.01 -3.79
CA VAL A 124 -8.96 -0.05 -5.09
C VAL A 124 -8.75 -1.42 -5.72
N ILE A 125 -9.71 -1.88 -6.53
CA ILE A 125 -9.58 -3.10 -7.34
C ILE A 125 -9.44 -2.71 -8.80
N LEU A 126 -8.26 -2.95 -9.37
CA LEU A 126 -8.00 -2.74 -10.79
C LEU A 126 -8.59 -3.89 -11.61
N MET A 127 -9.25 -3.52 -12.70
CA MET A 127 -9.89 -4.48 -13.62
C MET A 127 -8.98 -4.91 -14.76
N ASP A 128 -7.84 -4.23 -14.94
CA ASP A 128 -6.86 -4.58 -15.97
C ASP A 128 -6.25 -5.96 -15.69
N PRO A 129 -6.38 -6.93 -16.62
CA PRO A 129 -5.88 -8.28 -16.42
C PRO A 129 -4.35 -8.37 -16.34
N ARG A 130 -3.59 -7.33 -16.73
CA ARG A 130 -2.13 -7.27 -16.55
C ARG A 130 -1.75 -7.30 -15.06
N TRP A 131 -2.60 -6.75 -14.20
CA TRP A 131 -2.37 -6.62 -12.77
C TRP A 131 -3.02 -7.78 -12.01
N LYS A 132 -2.19 -8.52 -11.27
CA LYS A 132 -2.56 -9.70 -10.50
C LYS A 132 -2.32 -9.46 -9.01
N THR A 133 -2.86 -10.38 -8.21
CA THR A 133 -2.67 -10.37 -6.76
C THR A 133 -1.27 -10.79 -6.31
N LYS A 134 -0.50 -11.44 -7.20
CA LYS A 134 0.85 -11.92 -6.91
C LYS A 134 1.79 -11.61 -8.08
N HIS A 135 2.60 -10.57 -7.93
CA HIS A 135 3.73 -10.26 -8.79
C HIS A 135 5.03 -10.47 -8.02
N ASP A 136 5.92 -11.34 -8.49
CA ASP A 136 7.24 -11.54 -7.89
C ASP A 136 8.09 -10.27 -8.07
N ILE A 137 8.39 -9.59 -6.96
CA ILE A 137 9.04 -8.29 -6.99
C ILE A 137 10.45 -8.37 -7.61
N VAL A 138 11.19 -9.45 -7.34
CA VAL A 138 12.57 -9.62 -7.84
C VAL A 138 12.55 -9.94 -9.33
N ALA A 139 11.64 -10.81 -9.77
CA ALA A 139 11.48 -11.14 -11.18
C ALA A 139 11.06 -9.91 -12.01
N GLU A 140 10.11 -9.11 -11.50
CA GLU A 140 9.65 -7.89 -12.17
C GLU A 140 10.76 -6.84 -12.27
N LEU A 141 11.54 -6.63 -11.20
CA LEU A 141 12.73 -5.76 -11.25
C LEU A 141 13.74 -6.21 -12.31
N ALA A 142 13.98 -7.52 -12.41
CA ALA A 142 14.90 -8.08 -13.38
C ALA A 142 14.39 -7.91 -14.83
N ALA A 143 13.07 -7.99 -15.04
CA ALA A 143 12.43 -7.76 -16.33
C ALA A 143 12.46 -6.28 -16.73
N ALA A 144 12.15 -5.37 -15.80
CA ALA A 144 12.16 -3.92 -16.04
C ALA A 144 13.55 -3.42 -16.46
N ARG A 145 14.63 -3.96 -15.88
CA ARG A 145 16.01 -3.62 -16.26
C ARG A 145 16.41 -4.10 -17.67
N LYS A 146 15.72 -5.10 -18.21
CA LYS A 146 16.01 -5.70 -19.53
C LYS A 146 15.21 -5.06 -20.66
N ALA A 147 14.16 -4.28 -20.34
CA ALA A 147 13.40 -3.57 -21.35
C ALA A 147 14.30 -2.50 -22.02
N PRO A 148 14.53 -2.55 -23.34
CA PRO A 148 15.31 -1.54 -24.03
C PRO A 148 14.57 -0.20 -24.01
N CYS A 149 15.34 0.88 -23.82
CA CYS A 149 14.89 2.26 -23.89
C CYS A 149 14.42 2.64 -25.30
#